data_AF-A0A826UG11-F1
#
_entry.id   AF-A0A826UG11-F1
#
_cell.length_a   1.000
_cell.length_b   1.000
_cell.length_c   1.000
_cell.angle_alpha   90.00
_cell.angle_beta   90.00
_cell.angle_gamma   90.00
#
_symmetry.space_group_name_H-M   'P 1'
#
loop_
_entity.id
_entity.type
_entity.pdbx_description
1 polymer ?
#
loop_
_entity_poly.entity_id
_entity_poly.type
_entity_poly.pdbx_seq_one_letter_code
_entity_poly.pdbx_strand_id
1 'polypeptide(L)' 'MRLASRFGHVNQIRRDRPLTHEELMHYVPSIFGEDRHTSRSERYAYIPTITVLENLQREGFQPFFACQTRVRDPGRRGYT' A
#
# COMPACT_ATOMS: atom_id res chain seq x y z
N MET A 1 -20.23 -6.73 28.12
CA MET A 1 -19.24 -6.87 27.02
C MET A 1 -19.52 -5.80 25.97
N ARG A 2 -18.58 -4.89 25.70
CA ARG A 2 -18.70 -3.91 24.61
C ARG A 2 -18.03 -4.51 23.38
N LEU A 3 -18.82 -5.06 22.46
CA LEU A 3 -18.30 -5.47 21.16
C LEU A 3 -17.84 -4.20 20.44
N ALA A 4 -16.57 -4.13 20.08
CA ALA A 4 -16.00 -2.96 19.42
C ALA A 4 -16.60 -2.82 18.00
N SER A 5 -17.52 -1.86 17.82
CA SER A 5 -18.15 -1.56 16.53
C SER A 5 -17.46 -0.43 15.75
N ARG A 6 -16.28 0.03 16.19
CA ARG A 6 -15.56 1.12 15.52
C ARG A 6 -14.59 0.54 14.50
N PHE A 7 -15.05 0.41 13.26
CA PHE A 7 -14.13 0.37 12.12
C PHE A 7 -13.34 1.67 12.15
N GLY A 8 -12.06 1.60 12.52
CA GLY A 8 -11.18 2.76 12.60
C GLY A 8 -10.98 3.39 11.22
N HIS A 9 -10.55 4.65 11.19
CA HIS A 9 -10.25 5.36 9.95
C HIS A 9 -9.28 4.54 9.06
N VAL A 10 -9.71 4.25 7.83
CA VAL A 10 -8.91 3.57 6.80
C VAL A 10 -7.97 4.60 6.17
N ASN A 11 -6.72 4.24 5.93
CA ASN A 11 -5.81 5.10 5.16
C ASN A 11 -6.17 4.93 3.69
N GLN A 12 -7.07 5.78 3.19
CA GLN A 12 -7.50 5.79 1.79
C GLN A 12 -7.58 7.20 1.22
N ILE A 13 -7.35 7.30 -0.08
CA ILE A 13 -7.50 8.54 -0.83
C ILE A 13 -8.12 8.26 -2.20
N ARG A 14 -9.01 9.16 -2.64
CA ARG A 14 -9.53 9.20 -4.01
C ARG A 14 -9.46 10.63 -4.53
N ARG A 15 -9.07 10.80 -5.78
CA ARG A 15 -9.04 12.07 -6.51
C ARG A 15 -9.61 11.90 -7.91
N ASP A 16 -10.01 13.01 -8.52
CA ASP A 16 -10.41 13.15 -9.92
C ASP A 16 -9.21 13.38 -10.86
N ARG A 17 -8.04 13.66 -10.27
CA ARG A 17 -6.72 13.66 -10.91
C ARG A 17 -5.86 12.47 -10.44
N PRO A 18 -4.78 12.13 -11.16
CA PRO A 18 -3.79 11.18 -10.66
C PRO A 18 -3.26 11.55 -9.28
N LEU A 19 -3.04 10.53 -8.45
CA LEU A 19 -2.42 10.67 -7.14
C LEU A 19 -0.94 11.02 -7.29
N THR A 20 -0.47 11.95 -6.47
CA THR A 20 0.96 12.30 -6.44
C THR A 20 1.76 11.25 -5.69
N HIS A 21 3.07 11.22 -5.91
CA HIS A 21 3.99 10.36 -5.15
C HIS A 21 3.90 10.61 -3.63
N GLU A 22 3.77 11.88 -3.23
CA GLU A 22 3.61 12.26 -1.82
C GLU A 22 2.29 11.76 -1.23
N GLU A 23 1.19 11.84 -1.99
CA GLU A 23 -0.10 11.26 -1.59
C GLU A 23 0.02 9.74 -1.42
N LEU A 24 0.69 9.05 -2.34
CA LEU A 24 0.94 7.62 -2.22
C LEU A 24 1.79 7.28 -0.99
N MET A 25 2.87 8.03 -0.74
CA MET A 25 3.72 7.84 0.45
C MET A 25 2.94 8.02 1.76
N HIS A 26 2.02 8.99 1.80
CA HIS A 26 1.22 9.25 2.99
C HIS A 26 0.18 8.15 3.24
N TYR A 27 -0.55 7.75 2.20
CA TYR A 27 -1.71 6.86 2.34
C TYR A 27 -1.37 5.37 2.22
N VAL A 28 -0.39 5.02 1.38
CA VAL A 28 -0.01 3.63 1.05
C VAL A 28 1.51 3.41 1.11
N PRO A 29 2.20 3.75 2.21
CA PRO A 29 3.65 3.63 2.30
C PRO A 29 4.20 2.22 2.03
N SER A 30 3.41 1.16 2.21
CA SER A 30 3.86 -0.22 1.96
C SER A 30 4.22 -0.51 0.51
N ILE A 31 3.66 0.23 -0.46
CA ILE A 31 3.96 0.00 -1.88
C ILE A 31 5.43 0.32 -2.23
N PHE A 32 6.08 1.13 -1.40
CA PHE A 32 7.48 1.53 -1.51
C PHE A 32 8.44 0.58 -0.79
N GLY A 33 7.95 -0.49 -0.17
CA GLY A 33 8.80 -1.51 0.41
C GLY A 33 9.67 -2.17 -0.67
N GLU A 34 10.99 -2.18 -0.47
CA GLU A 34 11.94 -2.76 -1.42
C GLU A 34 12.07 -4.28 -1.27
N ASP A 35 11.69 -4.80 -0.09
CA ASP A 35 11.87 -6.20 0.28
C ASP A 35 10.59 -6.89 0.71
N ARG A 36 10.62 -8.22 0.60
CA ARG A 36 9.57 -9.08 1.16
C ARG A 36 9.65 -9.14 2.69
N HIS A 37 8.51 -9.32 3.33
CA HIS A 37 8.50 -9.65 4.76
C HIS A 37 9.26 -10.96 5.01
N THR A 38 10.02 -11.03 6.12
CA THR A 38 10.88 -12.18 6.49
C THR A 38 10.14 -13.52 6.56
N SER A 39 8.81 -13.49 6.75
CA SER A 39 7.96 -14.68 6.70
C SER A 39 7.86 -15.35 5.32
N ARG A 40 8.32 -14.69 4.25
CA ARG A 40 8.24 -15.20 2.89
C ARG A 40 9.43 -16.13 2.62
N SER A 41 9.14 -17.26 1.97
CA SER A 41 10.18 -18.24 1.61
C SER A 41 11.15 -17.69 0.57
N GLU A 42 12.30 -18.34 0.44
CA GLU A 42 13.32 -17.96 -0.55
C GLU A 42 12.81 -17.97 -1.99
N ARG A 43 11.87 -18.88 -2.29
CA ARG A 43 11.24 -19.02 -3.61
C ARG A 43 10.26 -17.89 -3.95
N TYR A 44 9.90 -17.04 -3.00
CA TYR A 44 9.00 -15.92 -3.25
C TYR A 44 9.75 -14.80 -3.98
N ALA A 45 9.48 -14.67 -5.28
CA ALA A 45 9.95 -13.58 -6.11
C ALA A 45 9.14 -12.31 -5.79
N TYR A 46 9.73 -11.42 -5.01
CA TYR A 46 9.11 -10.15 -4.68
C TYR A 46 9.43 -9.11 -5.74
N ILE A 47 8.40 -8.40 -6.18
CA ILE A 47 8.52 -7.21 -7.02
C ILE A 47 7.88 -6.08 -6.21
N PRO A 48 8.63 -5.01 -5.87
CA PRO A 48 8.07 -3.85 -5.20
C PRO A 48 6.85 -3.32 -5.95
N THR A 49 5.78 -3.00 -5.23
CA THR A 49 4.53 -2.54 -5.87
C THR A 49 4.73 -1.20 -6.58
N ILE A 50 5.60 -0.33 -6.06
CA ILE A 50 5.98 0.92 -6.72
C ILE A 50 6.59 0.66 -8.11
N THR A 51 7.43 -0.37 -8.27
CA THR A 51 8.01 -0.72 -9.57
C THR A 51 6.92 -1.11 -10.58
N VAL A 52 5.91 -1.85 -10.15
CA VAL A 52 4.76 -2.19 -11.02
C VAL A 52 3.99 -0.92 -11.38
N LEU A 53 3.71 -0.06 -10.39
CA LEU A 53 2.96 1.18 -10.59
C LEU A 53 3.67 2.15 -11.55
N GLU A 54 4.98 2.36 -11.40
CA GLU A 54 5.76 3.23 -12.29
C GLU A 54 5.76 2.71 -13.73
N ASN A 55 5.84 1.39 -13.94
CA ASN A 55 5.73 0.82 -15.28
C ASN A 55 4.33 1.01 -15.86
N LEU A 56 3.28 0.83 -15.06
CA LEU A 56 1.91 1.14 -15.47
C LEU A 56 1.76 2.62 -15.86
N GLN A 57 2.38 3.54 -15.13
CA GLN A 57 2.38 4.97 -15.46
C GLN A 57 3.09 5.29 -16.78
N ARG A 58 4.18 4.57 -17.11
CA ARG A 58 4.86 4.68 -18.41
C ARG A 58 3.95 4.25 -19.56
N GLU A 59 3.09 3.26 -19.33
CA GLU A 59 2.07 2.78 -20.27
C GLU A 59 0.78 3.63 -20.25
N GLY A 60 0.75 4.75 -19.51
CA GLY A 60 -0.39 5.67 -19.47
C GLY A 60 -1.46 5.35 -18.43
N PHE A 61 -1.29 4.31 -17.61
CA PHE A 61 -2.20 3.99 -16.50
C PHE A 61 -1.85 4.81 -15.25
N GLN A 62 -2.82 5.54 -14.71
CA GLN A 62 -2.59 6.43 -13.57
C GLN A 62 -3.42 6.01 -12.34
N PRO A 63 -2.89 6.14 -11.11
CA PRO A 63 -3.64 5.83 -9.89
C PRO A 63 -4.57 6.99 -9.52
N PHE A 64 -5.86 6.73 -9.33
CA PHE A 64 -6.85 7.72 -8.84
C PHE A 64 -7.41 7.36 -7.47
N PHE A 65 -7.09 6.16 -6.99
CA PHE A 65 -7.50 5.63 -5.69
C PHE A 65 -6.36 4.80 -5.11
N ALA A 66 -6.13 4.93 -3.81
CA ALA A 66 -5.20 4.11 -3.07
C ALA A 66 -5.73 3.88 -1.66
N CYS A 67 -5.51 2.68 -1.12
CA CYS A 67 -5.78 2.39 0.27
C CYS A 67 -4.78 1.40 0.85
N GLN A 68 -4.49 1.54 2.14
CA GLN A 68 -3.73 0.58 2.91
C GLN A 68 -4.53 0.23 4.18
N THR A 69 -4.63 -1.08 4.42
CA THR A 69 -5.37 -1.60 5.57
C THR A 69 -4.51 -1.46 6.83
N ARG A 70 -5.17 -1.29 7.98
CA ARG A 70 -4.46 -1.36 9.26
C ARG A 70 -4.00 -2.79 9.53
N VAL A 71 -2.74 -2.92 9.90
CA VAL A 71 -2.18 -4.20 10.35
C VAL A 71 -2.43 -4.39 11.84
N ARG A 72 -2.67 -5.65 12.24
CA ARG A 72 -2.73 -6.02 13.67
C ARG A 72 -1.35 -6.01 14.31
N ASP A 73 -0.35 -6.43 13.54
CA ASP A 73 1.05 -6.49 13.92
C ASP A 73 1.78 -5.28 13.30
N PRO A 74 2.22 -4.30 14.10
CA PRO A 74 2.91 -3.11 13.59
C PRO A 74 4.14 -3.42 12.73
N GLY A 75 4.84 -4.54 13.00
CA GLY A 75 6.01 -4.95 12.23
C GLY A 75 5.70 -5.30 10.76
N ARG A 76 4.42 -5.54 10.43
CA ARG A 76 3.98 -5.86 9.07
C ARG A 76 3.53 -4.65 8.26
N ARG A 77 3.44 -3.47 8.88
CA ARG A 77 2.87 -2.26 8.23
C ARG A 77 3.62 -1.85 6.97
N GLY A 78 4.93 -2.07 6.92
CA GLY A 78 5.75 -1.78 5.74
C GLY A 78 5.53 -2.74 4.57
N TYR A 79 4.80 -3.84 4.77
CA TYR A 79 4.70 -4.95 3.81
C TYR A 79 3.27 -5.26 3.35
N THR A 80 2.25 -4.70 3.99
CA THR A 80 0.83 -4.97 3.72
C THR A 80 -0.04 -3.73 3.88
#